data_AF-A0A562SP69-F1
#
_entry.id   AF-A0A562SP69-F1
#
_cell.length_a   1.000
_cell.length_b   1.000
_cell.length_c   1.000
_cell.angle_alpha   90.00
_cell.angle_beta   90.00
_cell.angle_gamma   90.00
#
_symmetry.space_group_name_H-M   'P 1'
#
loop_
_entity.id
_entity.type
_entity.pdbx_description
1 polymer ?
#
loop_
_entity_poly.entity_id
_entity_poly.type
_entity_poly.pdbx_seq_one_letter_code
_entity_poly.pdbx_strand_id
1 'polypeptide(L)'
;MFEKLRTKWKVTPLQLALILCTFAIGGSLTGFVGKRIMPLFGIESPWLYLPVYILLITLIWPMMVLLISIPFGQFRFFTAYLKKIGKRMGLVKK
;
A
#
# COMPACT_ATOMS: atom_id res chain seq x y z
N MET A 1 20.88 6.07 -1.39
CA MET A 1 19.40 6.08 -1.41
C MET A 1 18.81 5.63 -0.06
N PHE A 2 19.17 4.43 0.41
CA PHE A 2 18.65 3.85 1.66
C PHE A 2 18.89 4.73 2.90
N GLU A 3 20.07 5.35 3.02
CA GLU A 3 20.37 6.30 4.10
C GLU A 3 19.40 7.49 4.17
N LYS A 4 19.00 8.05 3.02
CA LYS A 4 18.02 9.15 2.97
C LYS A 4 16.64 8.68 3.48
N LEU A 5 16.21 7.48 3.09
CA LEU A 5 14.94 6.89 3.56
C LEU A 5 14.98 6.59 5.05
N ARG A 6 16.09 5.99 5.52
CA ARG A 6 16.33 5.68 6.92
C ARG A 6 16.22 6.94 7.79
N THR A 7 16.89 8.02 7.41
CA THR A 7 16.85 9.30 8.13
C THR A 7 15.48 9.97 8.05
N LYS A 8 14.84 9.94 6.88
CA LYS A 8 13.49 10.52 6.68
C LYS A 8 12.42 9.83 7.54
N TRP A 9 12.53 8.52 7.70
CA TRP A 9 11.58 7.70 8.45
C TRP A 9 12.00 7.42 9.89
N LYS A 10 13.24 7.77 10.27
CA LYS A 10 13.83 7.56 11.61
C LYS A 10 13.73 6.09 12.06
N VAL A 11 14.12 5.18 11.17
CA VAL A 11 14.07 3.72 11.40
C VAL A 11 15.46 3.11 11.43
N THR A 12 15.62 1.94 12.05
CA THR A 12 16.88 1.19 12.00
C THR A 12 17.10 0.56 10.62
N PRO A 13 18.32 0.11 10.26
CA PRO A 13 18.57 -0.60 9.00
C PRO A 13 17.69 -1.84 8.82
N LEU A 14 17.50 -2.63 9.89
CA LEU A 14 16.66 -3.81 9.87
C LEU A 14 15.18 -3.43 9.63
N GLN A 15 14.68 -2.42 10.34
CA GLN A 15 13.31 -1.93 10.12
C GLN A 15 13.11 -1.44 8.68
N LEU A 16 14.08 -0.72 8.10
CA LEU A 16 14.00 -0.29 6.72
C LEU A 16 13.87 -1.48 5.76
N ALA A 17 14.66 -2.53 5.95
CA ALA A 17 14.56 -3.76 5.14
C ALA A 17 13.17 -4.40 5.27
N LEU A 18 12.65 -4.56 6.49
CA LEU A 18 11.32 -5.14 6.74
C LEU A 18 10.19 -4.29 6.14
N ILE A 19 10.31 -2.96 6.20
CA ILE A 19 9.36 -2.02 5.57
C ILE A 19 9.37 -2.20 4.05
N LEU A 20 10.54 -2.27 3.42
CA LEU A 20 10.67 -2.49 1.98
C LEU A 20 10.11 -3.85 1.56
N CYS A 21 10.36 -4.92 2.33
CA CYS A 21 9.74 -6.22 2.11
C CYS A 21 8.21 -6.13 2.21
N THR A 22 7.69 -5.42 3.20
CA THR A 22 6.24 -5.21 3.37
C THR A 22 5.64 -4.48 2.16
N PHE A 23 6.31 -3.44 1.63
CA PHE A 23 5.86 -2.75 0.42
C PHE A 23 5.88 -3.67 -0.80
N ALA A 24 6.93 -4.46 -0.99
CA ALA A 24 7.06 -5.36 -2.14
C ALA A 24 5.99 -6.46 -2.12
N ILE A 25 5.81 -7.13 -0.98
CA ILE A 25 4.83 -8.20 -0.81
C ILE A 25 3.41 -7.64 -0.85
N GLY A 26 3.13 -6.59 -0.07
CA GLY A 26 1.81 -5.95 -0.04
C GLY A 26 1.40 -5.38 -1.41
N GLY A 27 2.32 -4.75 -2.14
CA GLY A 27 2.08 -4.26 -3.49
C GLY A 27 1.80 -5.38 -4.49
N SER A 28 2.61 -6.46 -4.46
CA SER A 28 2.41 -7.62 -5.33
C SER A 28 1.06 -8.30 -5.06
N LEU A 29 0.72 -8.49 -3.78
CA LEU A 29 -0.56 -9.08 -3.37
C LEU A 29 -1.75 -8.20 -3.78
N THR A 30 -1.63 -6.88 -3.63
CA THR A 30 -2.67 -5.92 -4.07
C THR A 30 -2.93 -6.07 -5.57
N GLY A 31 -1.88 -6.12 -6.40
CA GLY A 31 -2.02 -6.30 -7.85
C GLY A 31 -2.65 -7.65 -8.21
N PHE A 32 -2.24 -8.73 -7.53
CA PHE A 32 -2.84 -10.05 -7.72
C PHE A 32 -4.34 -10.06 -7.37
N VAL A 33 -4.71 -9.55 -6.20
CA VAL A 33 -6.10 -9.44 -5.75
C VAL A 33 -6.91 -8.55 -6.68
N GLY A 34 -6.38 -7.40 -7.08
CA GLY A 34 -7.02 -6.50 -8.04
C GLY A 34 -7.36 -7.21 -9.34
N LYS A 35 -6.42 -7.99 -9.90
CA LYS A 35 -6.67 -8.79 -11.12
C LYS A 35 -7.76 -9.85 -10.94
N ARG A 36 -7.88 -10.42 -9.74
CA ARG A 36 -8.91 -11.42 -9.43
C ARG A 36 -10.30 -10.80 -9.22
N ILE A 37 -10.37 -9.56 -8.75
CA ILE A 37 -11.63 -8.84 -8.52
C ILE A 37 -12.11 -8.17 -9.81
N MET A 38 -11.20 -7.75 -10.70
CA MET A 38 -11.53 -7.01 -11.93
C MET A 38 -12.64 -7.65 -12.80
N PRO A 39 -12.70 -8.99 -12.98
CA PRO A 39 -13.78 -9.64 -13.71
C PRO A 39 -15.18 -9.43 -13.12
N LEU A 40 -15.30 -9.17 -11.81
CA LEU A 40 -16.58 -8.94 -11.14
C LEU A 40 -17.25 -7.63 -11.56
N PHE A 41 -16.50 -6.69 -12.12
CA PHE A 41 -17.02 -5.42 -12.62
C PHE A 41 -17.57 -5.51 -14.06
N GLY A 42 -17.39 -6.63 -14.76
CA GLY A 42 -17.95 -6.84 -16.10
C GLY A 42 -17.51 -5.81 -17.15
N ILE A 43 -16.30 -5.25 -17.04
CA ILE A 43 -15.84 -4.18 -17.94
C ILE A 43 -15.39 -4.76 -19.28
N GLU A 44 -16.17 -4.48 -20.33
CA GLU A 44 -15.85 -4.90 -21.70
C GLU A 44 -14.94 -3.91 -22.42
N SER A 45 -15.05 -2.61 -22.11
CA SER A 45 -14.25 -1.56 -22.75
C SER A 45 -12.79 -1.57 -22.29
N PRO A 46 -11.81 -1.83 -23.18
CA PRO A 46 -10.39 -1.88 -22.80
C PRO A 46 -9.87 -0.57 -22.22
N TRP A 47 -10.43 0.56 -22.64
CA TRP A 47 -10.05 1.89 -22.18
C TRP A 47 -10.52 2.18 -20.75
N LEU A 48 -11.62 1.56 -20.31
CA LEU A 48 -12.13 1.69 -18.94
C LEU A 48 -11.49 0.70 -17.98
N TYR A 49 -10.97 -0.43 -18.49
CA TYR A 49 -10.33 -1.45 -17.67
C TYR A 49 -9.18 -0.87 -16.84
N LEU A 50 -8.29 -0.11 -17.47
CA LEU A 50 -7.08 0.41 -16.80
C LEU A 50 -7.40 1.45 -15.70
N PRO A 51 -8.21 2.51 -15.95
CA PRO A 51 -8.60 3.45 -14.90
C PRO A 51 -9.29 2.78 -13.71
N VAL A 52 -10.22 1.85 -13.96
CA VAL A 52 -10.93 1.16 -12.87
C VAL A 52 -9.97 0.24 -12.12
N TYR A 53 -9.10 -0.48 -12.81
CA TYR A 53 -8.07 -1.29 -12.17
C TYR A 53 -7.15 -0.46 -11.26
N ILE A 54 -6.69 0.72 -11.72
CA ILE A 54 -5.85 1.63 -10.92
C ILE A 54 -6.60 2.12 -9.68
N LEU A 55 -7.86 2.51 -9.83
CA LEU A 55 -8.69 2.96 -8.70
C LEU A 55 -8.87 1.83 -7.68
N LEU A 56 -9.18 0.63 -8.17
CA LEU A 56 -9.40 -0.56 -7.36
C LEU A 56 -8.15 -0.93 -6.55
N ILE A 57 -6.98 -1.06 -7.20
CA ILE A 57 -5.75 -1.41 -6.47
C ILE A 57 -5.36 -0.32 -5.47
N THR A 58 -5.62 0.96 -5.79
CA THR A 58 -5.33 2.09 -4.89
C THR A 58 -6.19 2.02 -3.62
N LEU A 59 -7.46 1.60 -3.74
CA LEU A 59 -8.35 1.41 -2.59
C LEU A 59 -7.99 0.17 -1.76
N ILE A 60 -7.57 -0.92 -2.41
CA ILE A 60 -7.22 -2.18 -1.74
C ILE A 60 -5.86 -2.08 -1.04
N TRP A 61 -4.92 -1.32 -1.61
CA TRP A 61 -3.53 -1.27 -1.17
C TRP A 61 -3.32 -0.96 0.33
N PRO A 62 -3.99 0.03 0.95
CA PRO A 62 -3.83 0.32 2.38
C PRO A 62 -4.13 -0.89 3.26
N MET A 63 -5.14 -1.69 2.91
CA MET A 63 -5.52 -2.89 3.65
C MET A 63 -4.45 -3.99 3.52
N MET A 64 -3.94 -4.20 2.31
CA MET A 64 -2.92 -5.22 2.05
C MET A 64 -1.60 -4.90 2.76
N VAL A 65 -1.16 -3.64 2.71
CA VAL A 65 0.07 -3.22 3.40
C VAL A 65 -0.06 -3.35 4.91
N LEU A 66 -1.22 -3.02 5.49
CA LEU A 66 -1.46 -3.23 6.92
C LEU A 66 -1.45 -4.72 7.29
N LEU A 67 -2.12 -5.57 6.51
CA LEU A 67 -2.14 -7.02 6.73
C LEU A 67 -0.73 -7.61 6.72
N ILE A 68 0.06 -7.31 5.69
CA ILE A 68 1.43 -7.81 5.56
C ILE A 68 2.36 -7.21 6.62
N SER A 69 2.11 -6.01 7.11
CA SER A 69 2.95 -5.40 8.15
C SER A 69 2.89 -6.09 9.52
N ILE A 70 1.86 -6.93 9.77
CA ILE A 70 1.67 -7.66 11.04
C ILE A 70 2.81 -8.67 11.27
N PRO A 71 3.05 -9.66 10.39
CA PRO A 71 4.13 -10.63 10.59
C PRO A 71 5.53 -9.99 10.58
N PHE A 72 5.70 -8.83 9.94
CA PHE A 72 6.97 -8.09 9.90
C PHE A 72 7.15 -7.11 11.09
N GLY A 73 6.17 -7.01 12.00
CA GLY A 73 6.21 -6.12 13.16
C GLY A 73 6.18 -4.62 12.81
N GLN A 74 5.81 -4.25 11.57
CA GLN A 74 5.81 -2.86 11.08
C GLN A 74 4.42 -2.21 11.12
N PHE A 75 3.42 -2.82 11.78
CA PHE A 75 2.05 -2.32 11.82
C PHE A 75 1.92 -0.87 12.33
N ARG A 76 2.63 -0.53 13.41
CA ARG A 76 2.65 0.85 13.95
C ARG A 76 3.23 1.86 12.96
N PHE A 77 4.25 1.46 12.20
CA PHE A 77 4.85 2.31 11.17
C PHE A 77 3.84 2.58 10.06
N PHE A 78 3.21 1.53 9.52
CA PHE A 78 2.29 1.66 8.39
C PHE A 78 0.96 2.33 8.75
N THR A 79 0.42 2.10 9.94
CA THR A 79 -0.75 2.85 10.43
C THR A 79 -0.46 4.35 10.53
N ALA A 80 0.69 4.75 11.08
CA ALA A 80 1.10 6.15 11.13
C ALA A 80 1.35 6.73 9.73
N TYR A 81 1.96 5.95 8.84
CA TYR A 81 2.21 6.32 7.45
C TYR A 81 0.90 6.56 6.69
N LEU A 82 -0.07 5.65 6.78
CA LEU A 82 -1.38 5.77 6.16
C LEU A 82 -2.19 6.92 6.76
N LYS A 83 -2.15 7.11 8.09
CA LYS A 83 -2.80 8.25 8.75
C LYS A 83 -2.24 9.58 8.23
N LYS A 84 -0.92 9.67 8.02
CA LYS A 84 -0.27 10.86 7.45
C LYS A 84 -0.71 11.12 6.00
N ILE A 85 -0.87 10.08 5.19
CA ILE A 85 -1.39 10.19 3.82
C ILE A 85 -2.86 10.64 3.86
N GLY A 86 -3.70 9.98 4.64
CA GLY A 86 -5.12 10.31 4.79
C GLY A 86 -5.34 11.76 5.25
N LYS A 87 -4.52 12.26 6.18
CA LYS A 87 -4.54 13.68 6.59
C LYS A 87 -4.23 14.64 5.44
N ARG A 88 -3.28 14.29 4.56
CA ARG A 88 -2.93 15.12 3.38
C ARG A 88 -3.99 15.09 2.30
N MET A 89 -4.71 13.98 2.18
CA MET A 89 -5.83 13.81 1.27
C MET A 89 -7.15 14.39 1.82
N GLY A 90 -7.16 14.89 3.06
CA GLY A 90 -8.38 15.39 3.71
C GLY A 90 -9.35 14.29 4.18
N LEU A 91 -8.96 13.02 4.10
CA LEU A 91 -9.79 11.85 4.45
C LEU A 91 -9.85 11.58 5.96
N VAL A 92 -8.88 12.09 6.73
CA VAL A 92 -8.77 11.87 8.18
C VAL A 92 -8.75 13.22 8.89
N LYS A 93 -9.73 13.48 9.76
CA LYS A 93 -9.75 14.66 10.64
C LYS A 93 -8.54 14.65 11.58
N LYS A 94 -8.04 15.85 11.86
CA LYS A 94 -6.74 16.12 12.49
C LYS A 94 -6.59 15.46 13.85
#